data_AF-V2YEC8-F1
#
_entry.id   AF-V2YEC8-F1
#
_cell.length_a   1.000
_cell.length_b   1.000
_cell.length_c   1.000
_cell.angle_alpha   90.00
_cell.angle_beta   90.00
_cell.angle_gamma   90.00
#
_symmetry.space_group_name_H-M   'P 1'
#
loop_
_entity.id
_entity.type
_entity.pdbx_description
1 polymer ?
#
loop_
_entity_poly.entity_id
_entity_poly.type
_entity_poly.pdbx_seq_one_letter_code
_entity_poly.pdbx_strand_id
1 'polypeptide(L)'
;MKKSKLTAGMAALVLTASLIPAQAAEADYSDQPVLPSQPEITVPAGWASRNGQPGRVAAAVWDDGDNFLVPDTPESGPIPPNSYLSECFVLDQNGYLSYTAGPSFRGVDVSSHQKDIDWSRVARSGMDFAMIRAGYRGYTAGSINKDAYFDQNIQGALANGLQVGVYFYSQAITPEEAREEAHQLLAWISGYPITYPVVFDWEKPAADDARTRFIDGETTTACARAFCEVVQEAGYIPMTYGSPNKVYNGGLLLGQLRDYPAFWLANYTRNSAPTTFRYHFDMWQYSSSGYVDGIPGNVDLNICLTDWSALQ
;
A
#
# COMPACT_ATOMS: atom_id res chain seq x y z
N MET A 1 50.34 35.25 22.45
CA MET A 1 50.46 36.70 22.15
C MET A 1 50.76 36.79 20.65
N LYS A 2 50.02 37.46 19.77
CA LYS A 2 49.22 38.69 19.83
C LYS A 2 47.96 38.54 18.96
N LYS A 3 46.85 39.13 19.44
CA LYS A 3 45.60 39.35 18.73
C LYS A 3 45.76 40.58 17.82
N SER A 4 45.27 40.53 16.59
CA SER A 4 44.98 41.73 15.79
C SER A 4 43.49 41.78 15.46
N LYS A 5 42.85 42.84 15.94
CA LYS A 5 41.47 43.24 15.71
C LYS A 5 41.31 43.72 14.27
N LEU A 6 40.22 43.34 13.60
CA LEU A 6 39.56 44.21 12.63
C LEU A 6 38.09 44.36 13.02
N THR A 7 37.67 45.61 13.04
CA THR A 7 36.37 46.13 13.43
C THR A 7 35.61 46.62 12.19
N ALA A 8 34.29 46.45 12.27
CA ALA A 8 33.22 47.28 11.71
C ALA A 8 32.91 47.22 10.20
N GLY A 9 31.64 46.93 9.93
CA GLY A 9 30.99 47.04 8.63
C GLY A 9 29.55 46.53 8.69
N MET A 10 28.72 47.12 9.56
CA MET A 10 27.27 46.88 9.61
C MET A 10 26.61 47.56 8.41
N ALA A 11 26.07 46.78 7.47
CA ALA A 11 25.15 47.27 6.45
C ALA A 11 23.78 46.66 6.73
N ALA A 12 22.88 47.47 7.30
CA ALA A 12 21.48 47.12 7.46
C ALA A 12 20.79 47.23 6.10
N LEU A 13 20.36 46.09 5.55
CA LEU A 13 19.49 46.04 4.37
C LEU A 13 18.03 46.17 4.86
N VAL A 14 17.46 47.35 4.69
CA VAL A 14 16.02 47.58 4.88
C VAL A 14 15.31 47.06 3.63
N LEU A 15 14.66 45.89 3.72
CA LEU A 15 13.70 45.46 2.71
C LEU A 15 12.34 46.10 3.03
N THR A 16 11.98 47.12 2.24
CA THR A 16 10.62 47.63 2.17
C THR A 16 9.75 46.63 1.40
N ALA A 17 8.78 46.00 2.08
CA ALA A 17 7.73 45.23 1.44
C ALA A 17 6.73 46.20 0.79
N SER A 18 6.78 46.32 -0.53
CA SER A 18 5.70 46.94 -1.31
C SER A 18 4.55 45.94 -1.46
N LEU A 19 3.41 46.27 -0.84
CA LEU A 19 2.12 45.63 -1.06
C LEU A 19 1.67 45.89 -2.50
N ILE A 20 1.49 44.82 -3.28
CA ILE A 20 0.75 44.84 -4.56
C ILE A 20 -0.67 44.32 -4.26
N PRO A 21 -1.74 45.04 -4.62
CA PRO A 21 -3.10 44.54 -4.42
C PRO A 21 -3.39 43.39 -5.39
N ALA A 22 -3.94 42.31 -4.86
CA ALA A 22 -4.47 41.19 -5.63
C ALA A 22 -5.71 41.66 -6.40
N GLN A 23 -5.64 41.63 -7.73
CA GLN A 23 -6.78 41.87 -8.59
C GLN A 23 -7.30 40.51 -9.06
N ALA A 24 -8.48 40.15 -8.56
CA ALA A 24 -9.20 38.95 -8.96
C ALA A 24 -9.59 39.07 -10.43
N ALA A 25 -9.11 38.14 -11.26
CA ALA A 25 -9.67 37.91 -12.59
C ALA A 25 -10.82 36.91 -12.44
N GLU A 26 -12.05 37.40 -12.67
CA GLU A 26 -13.21 36.55 -12.87
C GLU A 26 -13.01 35.75 -14.16
N ALA A 27 -12.90 34.42 -14.03
CA ALA A 27 -13.00 33.53 -15.17
C ALA A 27 -14.48 33.23 -15.42
N ASP A 28 -14.93 33.63 -16.60
CA ASP A 28 -16.24 33.35 -17.17
C ASP A 28 -16.49 31.83 -17.24
N TYR A 29 -17.53 31.37 -16.56
CA TYR A 29 -17.87 29.94 -16.37
C TYR A 29 -19.02 29.49 -17.28
N SER A 30 -19.21 30.12 -18.44
CA SER A 30 -20.20 29.68 -19.43
C SER A 30 -19.58 28.77 -20.51
N ASP A 31 -19.22 27.54 -20.13
CA ASP A 31 -19.21 26.35 -21.02
C ASP A 31 -18.66 25.12 -20.26
N GLN A 32 -19.47 24.58 -19.35
CA GLN A 32 -19.28 23.24 -18.79
C GLN A 32 -20.29 22.29 -19.44
N PRO A 33 -19.89 21.10 -19.93
CA PRO A 33 -20.83 20.14 -20.47
C PRO A 33 -21.79 19.65 -19.36
N VAL A 34 -23.10 19.76 -19.63
CA VAL A 34 -24.16 19.28 -18.75
C VAL A 34 -24.06 17.75 -18.63
N LEU A 35 -23.76 17.26 -17.42
CA LEU A 35 -23.83 15.83 -17.10
C LEU A 35 -25.29 15.35 -17.26
N PRO A 36 -25.54 14.21 -17.96
CA PRO A 36 -26.89 13.68 -18.09
C PRO A 36 -27.45 13.29 -16.71
N SER A 37 -28.70 13.66 -16.46
CA SER A 37 -29.45 13.29 -15.26
C SER A 37 -29.49 11.78 -15.08
N GLN A 38 -29.10 11.30 -13.89
CA GLN A 38 -29.23 9.90 -13.49
C GLN A 38 -30.72 9.49 -13.49
N PRO A 39 -31.07 8.28 -13.97
CA PRO A 39 -32.46 7.82 -13.92
C PRO A 39 -32.89 7.57 -12.47
N GLU A 40 -34.07 8.08 -12.10
CA GLU A 40 -34.73 7.78 -10.83
C GLU A 40 -35.04 6.28 -10.74
N ILE A 41 -34.41 5.57 -9.80
CA ILE A 41 -34.79 4.19 -9.47
C ILE A 41 -35.94 4.23 -8.48
N THR A 42 -37.12 3.85 -8.96
CA THR A 42 -38.31 3.63 -8.14
C THR A 42 -38.11 2.36 -7.31
N VAL A 43 -38.17 2.47 -5.99
CA VAL A 43 -38.09 1.31 -5.08
C VAL A 43 -39.49 0.66 -5.01
N PRO A 44 -39.68 -0.61 -5.40
CA PRO A 44 -40.97 -1.26 -5.28
C PRO A 44 -41.35 -1.45 -3.80
N ALA A 45 -42.61 -1.15 -3.46
CA ALA A 45 -43.16 -1.35 -2.13
C ALA A 45 -43.14 -2.85 -1.76
N GLY A 46 -42.44 -3.22 -0.67
CA GLY A 46 -42.47 -4.61 -0.19
C GLY A 46 -41.47 -5.05 0.87
N TRP A 47 -40.53 -4.22 1.36
CA TRP A 47 -39.61 -4.64 2.43
C TRP A 47 -40.05 -4.11 3.79
N ALA A 48 -41.13 -4.70 4.31
CA ALA A 48 -41.45 -4.66 5.72
C ALA A 48 -40.58 -5.69 6.48
N SER A 49 -40.03 -5.27 7.60
CA SER A 49 -39.21 -6.05 8.54
C SER A 49 -39.81 -7.41 8.92
N ARG A 50 -38.98 -8.45 9.02
CA ARG A 50 -39.20 -9.54 9.99
C ARG A 50 -37.89 -10.05 10.59
N ASN A 51 -37.82 -9.93 11.91
CA ASN A 51 -36.82 -10.51 12.80
C ASN A 51 -36.88 -12.05 12.81
N GLY A 52 -35.72 -12.69 13.00
CA GLY A 52 -35.58 -13.90 13.82
C GLY A 52 -35.39 -15.25 13.10
N GLN A 53 -34.16 -15.56 12.70
CA GLN A 53 -33.57 -16.93 12.66
C GLN A 53 -32.03 -16.82 12.71
N PRO A 54 -31.31 -17.66 13.48
CA PRO A 54 -29.85 -17.69 13.48
C PRO A 54 -29.34 -18.52 12.29
N GLY A 55 -28.37 -17.99 11.54
CA GLY A 55 -27.71 -18.71 10.45
C GLY A 55 -28.05 -18.18 9.07
N ARG A 56 -27.32 -17.14 8.66
CA ARG A 56 -26.93 -16.76 7.28
C ARG A 56 -26.44 -15.32 7.35
N VAL A 57 -25.12 -15.13 7.35
CA VAL A 57 -24.55 -13.80 7.17
C VAL A 57 -24.85 -13.39 5.73
N ALA A 58 -25.41 -12.20 5.55
CA ALA A 58 -25.76 -11.66 4.26
C ALA A 58 -24.53 -11.61 3.34
N ALA A 59 -24.68 -12.10 2.11
CA ALA A 59 -23.65 -11.99 1.09
C ALA A 59 -23.33 -10.51 0.84
N ALA A 60 -22.09 -10.12 1.11
CA ALA A 60 -21.55 -8.86 0.62
C ALA A 60 -21.42 -8.98 -0.90
N VAL A 61 -21.94 -7.98 -1.62
CA VAL A 61 -21.82 -7.88 -3.08
C VAL A 61 -20.45 -7.29 -3.38
N TRP A 62 -19.57 -8.10 -4.00
CA TRP A 62 -18.21 -7.74 -4.41
C TRP A 62 -18.22 -7.22 -5.85
N ASP A 63 -17.34 -6.27 -6.18
CA ASP A 63 -17.29 -5.65 -7.52
C ASP A 63 -16.48 -6.47 -8.55
N ASP A 64 -15.96 -7.64 -8.17
CA ASP A 64 -15.31 -8.59 -9.09
C ASP A 64 -16.30 -9.59 -9.73
N GLY A 65 -17.61 -9.37 -9.61
CA GLY A 65 -18.62 -10.18 -10.30
C GLY A 65 -18.80 -11.61 -9.79
N ASP A 66 -18.03 -12.04 -8.79
CA ASP A 66 -18.06 -13.41 -8.28
C ASP A 66 -18.78 -13.51 -6.93
N ASN A 67 -19.86 -14.29 -6.91
CA ASN A 67 -20.54 -14.73 -5.70
C ASN A 67 -19.71 -15.84 -5.04
N PHE A 68 -18.98 -15.52 -3.96
CA PHE A 68 -18.13 -16.51 -3.28
C PHE A 68 -18.86 -17.20 -2.13
N LEU A 69 -18.74 -18.53 -2.08
CA LEU A 69 -19.05 -19.33 -0.90
C LEU A 69 -17.82 -19.27 0.03
N VAL A 70 -17.99 -18.73 1.24
CA VAL A 70 -16.98 -18.78 2.30
C VAL A 70 -16.92 -20.23 2.81
N PRO A 71 -15.80 -20.95 2.71
CA PRO A 71 -15.69 -22.29 3.29
C PRO A 71 -15.71 -22.21 4.82
N ASP A 72 -16.46 -23.11 5.48
CA ASP A 72 -16.61 -23.19 6.94
C ASP A 72 -15.37 -23.77 7.67
N THR A 73 -14.28 -24.11 6.97
CA THR A 73 -13.14 -24.81 7.58
C THR A 73 -12.02 -23.85 8.00
N PRO A 74 -11.68 -23.76 9.30
CA PRO A 74 -10.50 -23.03 9.76
C PRO A 74 -9.22 -23.76 9.33
N GLU A 75 -8.29 -23.02 8.73
CA GLU A 75 -6.91 -23.47 8.54
C GLU A 75 -6.25 -23.83 9.88
N SER A 76 -5.28 -24.75 9.85
CA SER A 76 -4.64 -25.33 11.04
C SER A 76 -3.76 -24.31 11.79
N GLY A 77 -4.29 -23.80 12.91
CA GLY A 77 -3.59 -22.92 13.86
C GLY A 77 -4.15 -21.50 13.85
N PRO A 78 -4.30 -20.81 15.01
CA PRO A 78 -5.04 -19.56 15.05
C PRO A 78 -4.18 -18.45 14.46
N ILE A 79 -4.31 -18.22 13.16
CA ILE A 79 -3.98 -16.93 12.55
C ILE A 79 -4.77 -15.89 13.36
N PRO A 80 -4.13 -14.87 13.95
CA PRO A 80 -4.84 -13.90 14.78
C PRO A 80 -6.03 -13.33 14.01
N PRO A 81 -7.22 -13.25 14.61
CA PRO A 81 -8.36 -12.68 13.94
C PRO A 81 -8.17 -11.16 13.73
N ASN A 82 -8.82 -10.62 12.72
CA ASN A 82 -8.95 -9.18 12.57
C ASN A 82 -9.67 -8.61 13.82
N SER A 83 -9.03 -7.66 14.50
CA SER A 83 -9.55 -7.03 15.72
C SER A 83 -9.96 -5.57 15.53
N TYR A 84 -9.83 -5.03 14.31
CA TYR A 84 -10.14 -3.63 14.03
C TYR A 84 -11.64 -3.36 14.08
N LEU A 85 -12.00 -2.25 14.73
CA LEU A 85 -13.36 -1.74 14.80
C LEU A 85 -13.70 -0.98 13.51
N SER A 86 -14.69 -1.46 12.76
CA SER A 86 -15.10 -0.89 11.48
C SER A 86 -15.47 0.59 11.58
N GLU A 87 -16.14 1.00 12.66
CA GLU A 87 -16.56 2.38 12.94
C GLU A 87 -15.38 3.34 13.20
N CYS A 88 -14.19 2.81 13.48
CA CYS A 88 -13.01 3.63 13.75
C CYS A 88 -12.21 3.96 12.49
N PHE A 89 -12.57 3.40 11.33
CA PHE A 89 -12.04 3.80 10.03
C PHE A 89 -12.81 5.00 9.49
N VAL A 90 -12.08 6.08 9.21
CA VAL A 90 -12.66 7.35 8.78
C VAL A 90 -11.95 7.82 7.51
N LEU A 91 -12.72 8.09 6.47
CA LEU A 91 -12.25 8.77 5.26
C LEU A 91 -12.32 10.28 5.46
N ASP A 92 -11.27 10.98 5.07
CA ASP A 92 -11.34 12.43 4.92
C ASP A 92 -11.90 12.86 3.56
N GLN A 93 -12.00 14.17 3.37
CA GLN A 93 -12.51 14.79 2.14
C GLN A 93 -11.66 14.51 0.88
N ASN A 94 -10.42 14.05 1.05
CA ASN A 94 -9.52 13.67 -0.05
C ASN A 94 -9.58 12.16 -0.35
N GLY A 95 -10.38 11.40 0.40
CA GLY A 95 -10.44 9.95 0.29
C GLY A 95 -9.28 9.23 0.98
N TYR A 96 -8.58 9.90 1.89
CA TYR A 96 -7.52 9.26 2.68
C TYR A 96 -8.08 8.64 3.95
N LEU A 97 -7.80 7.36 4.12
CA LEU A 97 -8.31 6.57 5.22
C LEU A 97 -7.43 6.75 6.47
N SER A 98 -8.05 6.87 7.63
CA SER A 98 -7.39 6.85 8.94
C SER A 98 -8.09 5.89 9.88
N TYR A 99 -7.37 5.37 10.88
CA TYR A 99 -7.91 4.58 11.98
C TYR A 99 -7.79 5.35 13.30
N THR A 100 -8.90 5.46 14.03
CA THR A 100 -9.00 6.36 15.20
C THR A 100 -8.84 5.67 16.56
N ALA A 101 -8.71 4.34 16.58
CA ALA A 101 -8.59 3.54 17.81
C ALA A 101 -7.20 2.90 18.00
N GLY A 102 -6.18 3.37 17.27
CA GLY A 102 -4.82 2.84 17.34
C GLY A 102 -3.86 3.58 16.40
N PRO A 103 -2.67 3.01 16.14
CA PRO A 103 -1.75 3.53 15.14
C PRO A 103 -2.42 3.66 13.77
N SER A 104 -2.09 4.72 13.05
CA SER A 104 -2.69 5.04 11.76
C SER A 104 -1.75 5.93 10.97
N PHE A 105 -1.10 5.35 9.97
CA PHE A 105 -0.21 6.06 9.06
C PHE A 105 -0.73 5.90 7.63
N ARG A 106 -0.76 6.99 6.86
CA ARG A 106 -1.21 7.00 5.47
C ARG A 106 -0.01 6.83 4.55
N GLY A 107 -0.17 6.08 3.48
CA GLY A 107 0.91 5.91 2.53
C GLY A 107 0.46 5.55 1.14
N VAL A 108 1.45 5.51 0.26
CA VAL A 108 1.31 5.07 -1.11
C VAL A 108 2.24 3.89 -1.35
N ASP A 109 1.91 3.07 -2.34
CA ASP A 109 2.90 2.20 -2.94
C ASP A 109 3.07 2.53 -4.42
N VAL A 110 4.33 2.51 -4.87
CA VAL A 110 4.72 3.05 -6.17
C VAL A 110 5.78 2.20 -6.84
N SER A 111 5.83 2.33 -8.15
CA SER A 111 6.79 1.66 -9.02
C SER A 111 7.08 2.53 -10.24
N SER A 112 7.74 1.97 -11.26
CA SER A 112 7.87 2.61 -12.57
C SER A 112 6.54 3.01 -13.21
N HIS A 113 5.40 2.46 -12.77
CA HIS A 113 4.08 2.81 -13.32
C HIS A 113 3.68 4.27 -13.06
N GLN A 114 4.10 4.84 -11.92
CA GLN A 114 3.80 6.22 -11.53
C GLN A 114 4.77 7.24 -12.15
N LYS A 115 5.87 6.79 -12.77
CA LYS A 115 6.87 7.65 -13.44
C LYS A 115 7.46 8.72 -12.50
N ASP A 116 7.56 9.96 -12.97
CA ASP A 116 8.15 11.08 -12.24
C ASP A 116 7.21 11.59 -11.14
N ILE A 117 7.59 11.35 -9.89
CA ILE A 117 6.85 11.76 -8.69
C ILE A 117 7.48 13.03 -8.08
N ASP A 118 6.66 14.04 -7.79
CA ASP A 118 7.02 15.17 -6.94
C ASP A 118 6.80 14.80 -5.46
N TRP A 119 7.82 14.19 -4.87
CA TRP A 119 7.80 13.73 -3.48
C TRP A 119 7.58 14.84 -2.45
N SER A 120 7.90 16.09 -2.80
CA SER A 120 7.65 17.23 -1.92
C SER A 120 6.16 17.54 -1.80
N ARG A 121 5.41 17.40 -2.90
CA ARG A 121 3.94 17.51 -2.91
C ARG A 121 3.27 16.31 -2.26
N VAL A 122 3.82 15.11 -2.46
CA VAL A 122 3.33 13.88 -1.79
C VAL A 122 3.41 14.02 -0.27
N ALA A 123 4.56 14.46 0.27
CA ALA A 123 4.71 14.71 1.70
C ALA A 123 3.71 15.75 2.22
N ARG A 124 3.50 16.84 1.48
CA ARG A 124 2.53 17.89 1.84
C ARG A 124 1.07 17.44 1.77
N SER A 125 0.78 16.35 1.05
CA SER A 125 -0.55 15.73 1.00
C SER A 125 -0.88 14.91 2.25
N GLY A 126 0.08 14.80 3.19
CA GLY A 126 -0.10 14.09 4.44
C GLY A 126 0.14 12.58 4.33
N MET A 127 1.02 12.16 3.41
CA MET A 127 1.52 10.79 3.36
C MET A 127 2.68 10.64 4.35
N ASP A 128 2.61 9.63 5.21
CA ASP A 128 3.58 9.31 6.24
C ASP A 128 4.66 8.33 5.72
N PHE A 129 4.29 7.44 4.79
CA PHE A 129 5.20 6.42 4.26
C PHE A 129 5.01 6.15 2.77
N ALA A 130 6.02 5.49 2.19
CA ALA A 130 5.95 4.92 0.84
C ALA A 130 6.50 3.49 0.82
N MET A 131 5.78 2.57 0.17
CA MET A 131 6.28 1.25 -0.20
C MET A 131 6.76 1.28 -1.65
N ILE A 132 8.04 1.05 -1.90
CA ILE A 132 8.64 1.29 -3.21
C ILE A 132 9.02 -0.04 -3.84
N ARG A 133 8.59 -0.30 -5.09
CA ARG A 133 9.03 -1.49 -5.81
C ARG A 133 10.52 -1.43 -6.04
N ALA A 134 11.27 -2.35 -5.45
CA ALA A 134 12.71 -2.45 -5.67
C ALA A 134 13.03 -3.17 -6.97
N GLY A 135 12.24 -4.18 -7.29
CA GLY A 135 12.35 -4.91 -8.54
C GLY A 135 11.29 -5.99 -8.66
N TYR A 136 11.46 -6.81 -9.68
CA TYR A 136 10.53 -7.84 -10.04
C TYR A 136 11.25 -9.00 -10.75
N ARG A 137 10.66 -10.18 -10.67
CA ARG A 137 11.05 -11.31 -11.53
C ARG A 137 10.12 -11.37 -12.75
N GLY A 138 10.69 -11.52 -13.94
CA GLY A 138 9.93 -11.52 -15.19
C GLY A 138 9.09 -12.79 -15.42
N TYR A 139 7.95 -12.65 -16.10
CA TYR A 139 6.96 -13.72 -16.32
C TYR A 139 7.48 -14.95 -17.09
N THR A 140 8.39 -14.75 -18.06
CA THR A 140 8.80 -15.81 -19.00
C THR A 140 10.17 -16.39 -18.64
N ALA A 141 11.23 -15.61 -18.77
CA ALA A 141 12.59 -16.07 -18.53
C ALA A 141 12.96 -16.12 -17.04
N GLY A 142 12.11 -15.60 -16.15
CA GLY A 142 12.40 -15.53 -14.73
C GLY A 142 13.59 -14.64 -14.38
N SER A 143 13.94 -13.64 -15.20
CA SER A 143 15.04 -12.72 -14.89
C SER A 143 14.66 -11.79 -13.74
N ILE A 144 15.59 -11.51 -12.84
CA ILE A 144 15.44 -10.48 -11.82
C ILE A 144 15.80 -9.13 -12.45
N ASN A 145 14.89 -8.16 -12.33
CA ASN A 145 15.04 -6.82 -12.89
C ASN A 145 14.83 -5.80 -11.78
N LYS A 146 15.70 -4.79 -11.74
CA LYS A 146 15.50 -3.62 -10.87
C LYS A 146 14.40 -2.75 -11.45
N ASP A 147 13.51 -2.22 -10.62
CA ASP A 147 12.51 -1.25 -11.10
C ASP A 147 13.22 0.03 -11.58
N ALA A 148 12.84 0.50 -12.77
CA ALA A 148 13.52 1.61 -13.44
C ALA A 148 13.45 2.94 -12.66
N TYR A 149 12.47 3.11 -11.78
CA TYR A 149 12.29 4.30 -10.95
C TYR A 149 12.68 4.08 -9.49
N PHE A 150 13.16 2.89 -9.11
CA PHE A 150 13.48 2.57 -7.71
C PHE A 150 14.38 3.62 -7.06
N ASP A 151 15.54 3.92 -7.67
CA ASP A 151 16.53 4.83 -7.08
C ASP A 151 16.00 6.25 -6.93
N GLN A 152 15.25 6.75 -7.92
CA GLN A 152 14.62 8.06 -7.87
C GLN A 152 13.53 8.12 -6.79
N ASN A 153 12.70 7.07 -6.70
CA ASN A 153 11.60 7.01 -5.75
C ASN A 153 12.11 6.90 -4.30
N ILE A 154 13.07 6.02 -4.03
CA ILE A 154 13.59 5.83 -2.67
C ILE A 154 14.31 7.09 -2.17
N GLN A 155 15.13 7.71 -3.01
CA GLN A 155 15.81 8.94 -2.64
C GLN A 155 14.83 10.10 -2.46
N GLY A 156 13.85 10.21 -3.35
CA GLY A 156 12.84 11.26 -3.30
C GLY A 156 11.95 11.18 -2.07
N ALA A 157 11.44 9.99 -1.73
CA ALA A 157 10.63 9.76 -0.54
C ALA A 157 11.41 10.08 0.74
N LEU A 158 12.62 9.51 0.88
CA LEU A 158 13.49 9.73 2.04
C LEU A 158 13.89 11.20 2.21
N ALA A 159 14.25 11.89 1.12
CA ALA A 159 14.63 13.31 1.16
C ALA A 159 13.48 14.24 1.58
N ASN A 160 12.23 13.78 1.46
CA ASN A 160 11.04 14.51 1.90
C ASN A 160 10.46 13.98 3.22
N GLY A 161 11.22 13.15 3.95
CA GLY A 161 10.92 12.74 5.32
C GLY A 161 9.90 11.61 5.45
N LEU A 162 9.49 10.98 4.36
CA LEU A 162 8.62 9.81 4.42
C LEU A 162 9.39 8.62 4.99
N GLN A 163 8.70 7.79 5.76
CA GLN A 163 9.19 6.46 6.11
C GLN A 163 9.13 5.56 4.87
N VAL A 164 10.11 4.66 4.70
CA VAL A 164 10.21 3.87 3.47
C VAL A 164 10.34 2.38 3.76
N GLY A 165 9.47 1.61 3.10
CA GLY A 165 9.58 0.17 2.94
C GLY A 165 9.72 -0.16 1.46
N VAL A 166 10.00 -1.42 1.15
CA VAL A 166 10.19 -1.85 -0.24
C VAL A 166 9.48 -3.16 -0.49
N TYR A 167 9.14 -3.43 -1.74
CA TYR A 167 8.58 -4.70 -2.15
C TYR A 167 9.27 -5.27 -3.39
N PHE A 168 9.24 -6.58 -3.52
CA PHE A 168 9.69 -7.30 -4.69
C PHE A 168 8.51 -8.05 -5.32
N TYR A 169 8.16 -7.71 -6.57
CA TYR A 169 7.14 -8.44 -7.30
C TYR A 169 7.71 -9.78 -7.78
N SER A 170 7.36 -10.84 -7.06
CA SER A 170 7.93 -12.17 -7.23
C SER A 170 7.26 -12.92 -8.38
N GLN A 171 8.08 -13.71 -9.07
CA GLN A 171 7.65 -14.76 -9.99
C GLN A 171 8.44 -16.05 -9.71
N ALA A 172 8.87 -16.25 -8.45
CA ALA A 172 9.69 -17.36 -8.00
C ALA A 172 8.91 -18.68 -7.94
N ILE A 173 9.28 -19.66 -8.75
CA ILE A 173 8.62 -20.98 -8.74
C ILE A 173 9.30 -21.98 -7.79
N THR A 174 10.36 -21.56 -7.10
CA THR A 174 11.05 -22.34 -6.08
C THR A 174 11.49 -21.47 -4.91
N PRO A 175 11.66 -22.04 -3.70
CA PRO A 175 12.25 -21.33 -2.57
C PRO A 175 13.63 -20.72 -2.87
N GLU A 176 14.44 -21.37 -3.70
CA GLU A 176 15.76 -20.86 -4.06
C GLU A 176 15.67 -19.57 -4.89
N GLU A 177 14.77 -19.54 -5.87
CA GLU A 177 14.51 -18.31 -6.63
C GLU A 177 13.99 -17.18 -5.73
N ALA A 178 13.22 -17.49 -4.68
CA ALA A 178 12.75 -16.50 -3.72
C ALA A 178 13.90 -15.96 -2.84
N ARG A 179 14.90 -16.80 -2.51
CA ARG A 179 16.14 -16.33 -1.85
C ARG A 179 16.97 -15.43 -2.75
N GLU A 180 17.09 -15.77 -4.04
CA GLU A 180 17.77 -14.91 -5.03
C GLU A 180 17.11 -13.52 -5.10
N GLU A 181 15.77 -13.47 -5.14
CA GLU A 181 15.00 -12.23 -5.12
C GLU A 181 15.27 -11.41 -3.85
N ALA A 182 15.23 -12.06 -2.68
CA ALA A 182 15.52 -11.43 -1.40
C ALA A 182 16.95 -10.87 -1.36
N HIS A 183 17.97 -11.67 -1.66
CA HIS A 183 19.37 -11.22 -1.66
C HIS A 183 19.60 -10.06 -2.64
N GLN A 184 18.98 -10.10 -3.83
CA GLN A 184 19.14 -9.04 -4.80
C GLN A 184 18.46 -7.74 -4.35
N LEU A 185 17.26 -7.83 -3.76
CA LEU A 185 16.60 -6.68 -3.14
C LEU A 185 17.46 -6.10 -2.01
N LEU A 186 17.96 -6.94 -1.09
CA LEU A 186 18.81 -6.52 0.02
C LEU A 186 20.07 -5.77 -0.46
N ALA A 187 20.67 -6.24 -1.55
CA ALA A 187 21.80 -5.55 -2.18
C ALA A 187 21.42 -4.14 -2.64
N TRP A 188 20.24 -3.97 -3.26
CA TRP A 188 19.77 -2.66 -3.73
C TRP A 188 19.39 -1.70 -2.60
N ILE A 189 18.93 -2.19 -1.45
CA ILE A 189 18.54 -1.35 -0.31
C ILE A 189 19.67 -1.06 0.70
N SER A 190 20.81 -1.75 0.61
CA SER A 190 21.88 -1.72 1.62
C SER A 190 22.41 -0.33 2.02
N GLY A 191 22.25 0.68 1.15
CA GLY A 191 22.67 2.07 1.40
C GLY A 191 21.58 3.00 1.93
N TYR A 192 20.35 2.50 2.14
CA TYR A 192 19.19 3.31 2.48
C TYR A 192 18.65 2.99 3.89
N PRO A 193 18.17 4.00 4.64
CA PRO A 193 17.48 3.79 5.90
C PRO A 193 16.05 3.25 5.63
N ILE A 194 15.91 1.94 5.64
CA ILE A 194 14.61 1.26 5.50
C ILE A 194 13.99 1.07 6.89
N THR A 195 12.92 1.79 7.16
CA THR A 195 12.22 1.77 8.47
C THR A 195 10.88 1.03 8.42
N TYR A 196 10.38 0.75 7.22
CA TYR A 196 9.16 -0.03 6.98
C TYR A 196 9.49 -1.40 6.39
N PRO A 197 8.51 -2.32 6.29
CA PRO A 197 8.76 -3.70 5.91
C PRO A 197 9.41 -3.90 4.52
N VAL A 198 10.08 -5.03 4.37
CA VAL A 198 10.56 -5.58 3.09
C VAL A 198 9.63 -6.71 2.70
N VAL A 199 8.91 -6.51 1.59
CA VAL A 199 7.72 -7.29 1.27
C VAL A 199 7.97 -8.28 0.13
N PHE A 200 7.58 -9.53 0.37
CA PHE A 200 7.33 -10.52 -0.68
C PHE A 200 5.95 -10.25 -1.30
N ASP A 201 5.95 -9.66 -2.48
CA ASP A 201 4.74 -9.40 -3.25
C ASP A 201 4.54 -10.53 -4.27
N TRP A 202 3.41 -11.22 -4.17
CA TRP A 202 3.03 -12.24 -5.12
C TRP A 202 1.58 -12.06 -5.50
N GLU A 203 1.37 -11.73 -6.77
CA GLU A 203 0.04 -11.56 -7.34
C GLU A 203 -0.28 -12.64 -8.35
N LYS A 204 -1.57 -12.74 -8.69
CA LYS A 204 -1.96 -13.51 -9.87
C LYS A 204 -1.38 -12.79 -11.10
N PRO A 205 -0.56 -13.45 -11.93
CA PRO A 205 0.02 -12.80 -13.08
C PRO A 205 -1.07 -12.37 -14.07
N ALA A 206 -0.89 -11.20 -14.69
CA ALA A 206 -1.79 -10.72 -15.74
C ALA A 206 -1.61 -11.50 -17.07
N ALA A 207 -0.44 -12.12 -17.27
CA ALA A 207 -0.11 -12.85 -18.49
C ALA A 207 -0.48 -14.34 -18.38
N ASP A 208 -1.17 -14.87 -19.40
CA ASP A 208 -1.61 -16.25 -19.47
C ASP A 208 -0.47 -17.28 -19.59
N ASP A 209 0.73 -16.86 -19.96
CA ASP A 209 1.92 -17.70 -20.08
C ASP A 209 2.92 -17.47 -18.94
N ALA A 210 2.54 -16.69 -17.92
CA ALA A 210 3.39 -16.45 -16.77
C ALA A 210 3.73 -17.75 -16.04
N ARG A 211 5.01 -17.89 -15.66
CA ARG A 211 5.53 -19.06 -14.96
C ARG A 211 4.86 -19.36 -13.62
N THR A 212 4.22 -18.37 -13.01
CA THR A 212 3.49 -18.51 -11.74
C THR A 212 2.02 -18.91 -11.89
N ARG A 213 1.49 -18.96 -13.12
CA ARG A 213 0.05 -19.16 -13.38
C ARG A 213 -0.55 -20.40 -12.72
N PHE A 214 0.23 -21.47 -12.63
CA PHE A 214 -0.21 -22.77 -12.10
C PHE A 214 0.52 -23.18 -10.82
N ILE A 215 1.19 -22.23 -10.17
CA ILE A 215 1.85 -22.49 -8.90
C ILE A 215 0.79 -22.59 -7.80
N ASP A 216 0.86 -23.66 -7.01
CA ASP A 216 -0.06 -23.89 -5.90
C ASP A 216 0.28 -23.06 -4.66
N GLY A 217 -0.62 -23.06 -3.68
CA GLY A 217 -0.42 -22.30 -2.44
C GLY A 217 0.73 -22.81 -1.59
N GLU A 218 0.99 -24.12 -1.57
CA GLU A 218 2.11 -24.70 -0.81
C GLU A 218 3.45 -24.19 -1.36
N THR A 219 3.61 -24.20 -2.69
CA THR A 219 4.80 -23.68 -3.36
C THR A 219 4.93 -22.17 -3.15
N THR A 220 3.84 -21.41 -3.36
CA THR A 220 3.81 -19.96 -3.12
C THR A 220 4.22 -19.64 -1.68
N THR A 221 3.69 -20.39 -0.72
CA THR A 221 3.98 -20.20 0.71
C THR A 221 5.41 -20.60 1.06
N ALA A 222 5.95 -21.64 0.44
CA ALA A 222 7.35 -22.03 0.61
C ALA A 222 8.31 -20.97 0.05
N CYS A 223 7.98 -20.34 -1.09
CA CYS A 223 8.72 -19.20 -1.63
C CYS A 223 8.65 -17.99 -0.70
N ALA A 224 7.45 -17.61 -0.26
CA ALA A 224 7.25 -16.50 0.68
C ALA A 224 8.07 -16.68 1.96
N ARG A 225 8.02 -17.88 2.56
CA ARG A 225 8.79 -18.23 3.75
C ARG A 225 10.30 -18.09 3.53
N ALA A 226 10.82 -18.56 2.40
CA ALA A 226 12.25 -18.49 2.09
C ALA A 226 12.73 -17.05 1.84
N PHE A 227 11.90 -16.22 1.20
CA PHE A 227 12.18 -14.79 1.06
C PHE A 227 12.20 -14.11 2.44
N CYS A 228 11.17 -14.33 3.26
CA CYS A 228 11.05 -13.72 4.59
C CYS A 228 12.18 -14.14 5.54
N GLU A 229 12.64 -15.39 5.46
CA GLU A 229 13.81 -15.90 6.21
C GLU A 229 15.06 -15.05 5.94
N VAL A 230 15.42 -14.87 4.66
CA VAL A 230 16.59 -14.08 4.26
C VAL A 230 16.47 -12.61 4.70
N VAL A 231 15.27 -12.03 4.57
CA VAL A 231 15.00 -10.65 4.98
C VAL A 231 15.16 -10.47 6.49
N GLN A 232 14.63 -11.40 7.29
CA GLN A 232 14.74 -11.37 8.74
C GLN A 232 16.18 -11.55 9.21
N GLU A 233 16.92 -12.49 8.61
CA GLU A 233 18.35 -12.71 8.92
C GLU A 233 19.21 -11.49 8.63
N ALA A 234 18.82 -10.68 7.63
CA ALA A 234 19.46 -9.40 7.32
C ALA A 234 19.07 -8.25 8.26
N GLY A 235 18.18 -8.49 9.23
CA GLY A 235 17.75 -7.51 10.23
C GLY A 235 16.62 -6.58 9.79
N TYR A 236 15.94 -6.88 8.69
CA TYR A 236 14.76 -6.14 8.23
C TYR A 236 13.47 -6.83 8.67
N ILE A 237 12.35 -6.09 8.66
CA ILE A 237 11.02 -6.63 8.96
C ILE A 237 10.48 -7.35 7.70
N PRO A 238 10.38 -8.68 7.68
CA PRO A 238 9.77 -9.38 6.56
C PRO A 238 8.24 -9.21 6.60
N MET A 239 7.63 -9.10 5.42
CA MET A 239 6.17 -9.03 5.29
C MET A 239 5.73 -9.75 4.02
N THR A 240 4.53 -10.31 4.04
CA THR A 240 3.89 -10.89 2.85
C THR A 240 2.71 -10.03 2.42
N TYR A 241 2.43 -10.03 1.12
CA TYR A 241 1.30 -9.31 0.53
C TYR A 241 0.31 -10.27 -0.12
N GLY A 242 -0.98 -9.96 -0.01
CA GLY A 242 -2.01 -10.76 -0.68
C GLY A 242 -3.44 -10.25 -0.51
N SER A 243 -4.33 -10.77 -1.34
CA SER A 243 -5.76 -10.45 -1.33
C SER A 243 -6.59 -11.52 -0.61
N PRO A 244 -7.85 -11.20 -0.19
CA PRO A 244 -8.74 -12.20 0.39
C PRO A 244 -8.97 -13.41 -0.51
N ASN A 245 -9.10 -13.21 -1.82
CA ASN A 245 -9.26 -14.30 -2.78
C ASN A 245 -8.07 -15.28 -2.71
N LYS A 246 -6.84 -14.74 -2.70
CA LYS A 246 -5.63 -15.54 -2.64
C LYS A 246 -5.54 -16.33 -1.33
N VAL A 247 -5.81 -15.68 -0.20
CA VAL A 247 -5.75 -16.35 1.12
C VAL A 247 -6.85 -17.41 1.23
N TYR A 248 -8.10 -17.06 0.96
CA TYR A 248 -9.23 -17.95 1.20
C TYR A 248 -9.35 -19.12 0.23
N ASN A 249 -8.77 -19.00 -0.96
CA ASN A 249 -8.73 -20.08 -1.95
C ASN A 249 -7.43 -20.91 -1.87
N GLY A 250 -6.66 -20.76 -0.79
CA GLY A 250 -5.45 -21.56 -0.56
C GLY A 250 -4.30 -21.24 -1.51
N GLY A 251 -4.22 -20.01 -2.02
CA GLY A 251 -3.11 -19.49 -2.82
C GLY A 251 -1.97 -18.87 -1.97
N LEU A 252 -2.23 -18.56 -0.71
CA LEU A 252 -1.23 -18.19 0.29
C LEU A 252 -1.69 -18.67 1.68
N LEU A 253 -0.92 -19.55 2.31
CA LEU A 253 -1.32 -20.24 3.53
C LEU A 253 -0.73 -19.53 4.74
N LEU A 254 -1.43 -18.49 5.24
CA LEU A 254 -0.93 -17.64 6.33
C LEU A 254 -0.59 -18.43 7.61
N GLY A 255 -1.28 -19.53 7.88
CA GLY A 255 -0.98 -20.40 9.03
C GLY A 255 0.42 -21.04 9.01
N GLN A 256 1.05 -21.12 7.83
CA GLN A 256 2.44 -21.60 7.68
C GLN A 256 3.49 -20.49 7.75
N LEU A 257 3.08 -19.22 7.79
CA LEU A 257 3.95 -18.03 7.85
C LEU A 257 4.01 -17.41 9.24
N ARG A 258 3.75 -18.20 10.30
CA ARG A 258 3.67 -17.70 11.69
C ARG A 258 4.98 -17.13 12.23
N ASP A 259 6.11 -17.55 11.69
CA ASP A 259 7.42 -16.98 12.03
C ASP A 259 7.64 -15.60 11.37
N TYR A 260 6.81 -15.26 10.38
CA TYR A 260 6.83 -14.01 9.61
C TYR A 260 5.41 -13.41 9.51
N PRO A 261 4.78 -13.06 10.65
CA PRO A 261 3.35 -12.83 10.72
C PRO A 261 2.88 -11.52 10.06
N ALA A 262 3.80 -10.63 9.71
CA ALA A 262 3.44 -9.32 9.19
C ALA A 262 2.78 -9.45 7.80
N PHE A 263 1.61 -8.83 7.65
CA PHE A 263 0.78 -9.00 6.47
C PHE A 263 0.24 -7.68 5.93
N TRP A 264 0.42 -7.49 4.62
CA TRP A 264 -0.15 -6.38 3.85
C TRP A 264 -1.32 -6.89 3.01
N LEU A 265 -2.52 -6.49 3.41
CA LEU A 265 -3.77 -6.87 2.77
C LEU A 265 -4.06 -5.97 1.56
N ALA A 266 -4.25 -6.58 0.39
CA ALA A 266 -4.83 -5.93 -0.79
C ALA A 266 -6.32 -6.20 -0.87
N ASN A 267 -7.15 -5.20 -0.55
CA ASN A 267 -8.60 -5.39 -0.55
C ASN A 267 -9.34 -4.08 -0.85
N TYR A 268 -9.69 -3.87 -2.11
CA TYR A 268 -10.36 -2.66 -2.59
C TYR A 268 -11.86 -2.78 -2.35
N THR A 269 -12.32 -2.28 -1.22
CA THR A 269 -13.73 -2.27 -0.88
C THR A 269 -14.44 -1.13 -1.59
N ARG A 270 -15.74 -1.31 -1.87
CA ARG A 270 -16.57 -0.24 -2.43
C ARG A 270 -16.52 0.99 -1.52
N ASN A 271 -16.19 2.14 -2.10
CA ASN A 271 -16.04 3.41 -1.39
C ASN A 271 -15.07 3.34 -0.19
N SER A 272 -14.06 2.46 -0.24
CA SER A 272 -13.10 2.23 0.84
C SER A 272 -13.76 1.87 2.19
N ALA A 273 -14.93 1.22 2.16
CA ALA A 273 -15.59 0.71 3.36
C ALA A 273 -14.68 -0.27 4.14
N PRO A 274 -14.80 -0.37 5.47
CA PRO A 274 -13.97 -1.29 6.26
C PRO A 274 -14.01 -2.72 5.71
N THR A 275 -12.84 -3.36 5.63
CA THR A 275 -12.73 -4.74 5.16
C THR A 275 -13.38 -5.74 6.13
N THR A 276 -13.95 -6.81 5.59
CA THR A 276 -14.42 -7.99 6.35
C THR A 276 -13.40 -9.12 6.34
N PHE A 277 -12.14 -8.85 5.96
CA PHE A 277 -11.07 -9.82 6.03
C PHE A 277 -10.92 -10.34 7.47
N ARG A 278 -10.85 -11.67 7.62
CA ARG A 278 -11.05 -12.37 8.90
C ARG A 278 -9.80 -12.44 9.76
N TYR A 279 -8.64 -12.23 9.17
CA TYR A 279 -7.34 -12.34 9.82
C TYR A 279 -6.73 -10.96 10.04
N HIS A 280 -5.87 -10.87 11.05
CA HIS A 280 -5.06 -9.69 11.32
C HIS A 280 -4.23 -9.29 10.10
N PHE A 281 -4.02 -8.00 9.94
CA PHE A 281 -3.15 -7.38 8.94
C PHE A 281 -2.56 -6.11 9.53
N ASP A 282 -1.34 -5.77 9.12
CA ASP A 282 -0.60 -4.63 9.65
C ASP A 282 -0.64 -3.43 8.69
N MET A 283 -0.90 -3.70 7.42
CA MET A 283 -1.09 -2.71 6.38
C MET A 283 -2.27 -3.11 5.49
N TRP A 284 -3.02 -2.14 5.01
CA TRP A 284 -4.14 -2.35 4.09
C TRP A 284 -4.04 -1.41 2.90
N GLN A 285 -3.86 -1.99 1.71
CA GLN A 285 -4.06 -1.32 0.43
C GLN A 285 -5.56 -1.33 0.12
N TYR A 286 -6.17 -0.16 0.24
CA TYR A 286 -7.63 -0.01 0.20
C TYR A 286 -8.13 0.55 -1.14
N SER A 287 -7.25 1.04 -2.00
CA SER A 287 -7.59 1.54 -3.33
C SER A 287 -6.41 1.42 -4.28
N SER A 288 -6.70 1.16 -5.56
CA SER A 288 -5.75 1.25 -6.68
C SER A 288 -6.04 2.39 -7.67
N SER A 289 -7.01 3.22 -7.32
CA SER A 289 -7.50 4.34 -8.13
C SER A 289 -7.46 5.66 -7.36
N GLY A 290 -6.59 5.73 -6.35
CA GLY A 290 -6.40 6.92 -5.55
C GLY A 290 -5.73 8.06 -6.32
N TYR A 291 -5.83 9.25 -5.72
CA TYR A 291 -5.17 10.45 -6.21
C TYR A 291 -4.36 11.08 -5.07
N VAL A 292 -3.08 11.35 -5.33
CA VAL A 292 -2.19 12.07 -4.42
C VAL A 292 -1.47 13.17 -5.18
N ASP A 293 -1.49 14.38 -4.63
CA ASP A 293 -0.85 15.51 -5.28
C ASP A 293 0.66 15.27 -5.42
N GLY A 294 1.17 15.43 -6.64
CA GLY A 294 2.55 15.11 -6.99
C GLY A 294 2.77 13.74 -7.64
N ILE A 295 1.75 12.87 -7.71
CA ILE A 295 1.81 11.60 -8.43
C ILE A 295 0.98 11.68 -9.71
N PRO A 296 1.56 11.45 -10.89
CA PRO A 296 0.81 11.40 -12.14
C PRO A 296 -0.13 10.17 -12.21
N GLY A 297 -1.42 10.42 -12.44
CA GLY A 297 -2.41 9.36 -12.64
C GLY A 297 -2.84 8.68 -11.33
N ASN A 298 -3.29 7.44 -11.45
CA ASN A 298 -3.76 6.66 -10.31
C ASN A 298 -2.58 6.17 -9.47
N VAL A 299 -2.80 6.11 -8.16
CA VAL A 299 -1.86 5.53 -7.20
C VAL A 299 -2.59 4.65 -6.20
N ASP A 300 -1.92 3.59 -5.78
CA ASP A 300 -2.37 2.71 -4.72
C ASP A 300 -2.29 3.44 -3.37
N LEU A 301 -3.39 3.38 -2.60
CA LEU A 301 -3.51 4.03 -1.30
C LEU A 301 -3.51 2.99 -0.19
N ASN A 302 -2.73 3.30 0.86
CA ASN A 302 -2.49 2.42 1.98
C ASN A 302 -2.73 3.10 3.30
N ILE A 303 -3.15 2.30 4.28
CA ILE A 303 -3.06 2.62 5.70
C ILE A 303 -2.19 1.57 6.39
N CYS A 304 -1.20 2.01 7.17
CA CYS A 304 -0.46 1.15 8.08
C CYS A 304 -1.01 1.32 9.50
N LEU A 305 -1.31 0.20 10.14
CA LEU A 305 -1.98 0.10 11.44
C LEU A 305 -1.01 -0.36 12.54
N THR A 306 0.28 -0.48 12.20
CA THR A 306 1.37 -0.84 13.12
C THR A 306 2.42 0.25 13.12
N ASP A 307 2.86 0.65 14.31
CA ASP A 307 3.98 1.56 14.48
C ASP A 307 5.31 0.79 14.47
N TRP A 308 5.90 0.65 13.28
CA TRP A 308 7.20 0.02 13.10
C TRP A 308 8.36 0.85 13.67
N SER A 309 8.17 2.16 13.84
CA SER A 309 9.21 3.03 14.41
C SER A 309 9.43 2.78 15.89
N ALA A 310 8.44 2.23 16.59
CA ALA A 310 8.54 1.80 17.98
C ALA A 310 9.20 0.41 18.17
N LEU A 311 9.47 -0.31 17.06
CA LEU A 311 9.97 -1.69 17.07
C LEU A 311 11.47 -1.80 16.69
N GLN A 312 12.11 -0.69 16.32
CA GLN A 312 13.54 -0.59 16.02
C GLN A 312 14.32 0.02 17.18
#